data_AF-A0A6G0TMB3-F1
#
_entry.id   AF-A0A6G0TMB3-F1
#
_cell.length_a   1.000
_cell.length_b   1.000
_cell.length_c   1.000
_cell.angle_alpha   90.00
_cell.angle_beta   90.00
_cell.angle_gamma   90.00
#
_symmetry.space_group_name_H-M   'P 1'
#
loop_
_entity.id
_entity.type
_entity.pdbx_description
1 polymer ?
#
loop_
_entity_poly.entity_id
_entity_poly.type
_entity_poly.pdbx_seq_one_letter_code
_entity_poly.pdbx_strand_id
1 'polypeptide(L)'
;MLENQLIYLFFRAVVTKASISVPILGKSLIAHGIGHGQQSSSTNCALSLVQQLHHLGIIKPLPGSIKKTRNVHEILQEFDIEPVVKATLDQLSEKLAKDEYSKIPDLSEWFNESIAMRSQLPIFAKRNDILDLVCQFILDKYLKNGRGAYCNIICALPNSMSAINVAKTVAFERKEDLGLSVGYSVTYDDSILPRSHGAILFCTVERSMNSDILMAIFKDMINYYPSLRVICMSASINTDLFFKYFNCCPVIDVEEKFYPVKEYFIEDIVQMLNYQPTHYSDE
;
A
#
# COMPACT_ATOMS: atom_id res chain seq x y z
N MET A 1 -23.67 12.15 -39.78
CA MET A 1 -23.92 11.92 -38.35
C MET A 1 -23.72 10.43 -38.12
N LEU A 2 -22.55 10.04 -37.61
CA LEU A 2 -22.26 8.66 -37.21
C LEU A 2 -22.66 8.58 -35.74
N GLU A 3 -23.81 7.98 -35.46
CA GLU A 3 -24.20 7.65 -34.10
C GLU A 3 -23.19 6.65 -33.52
N ASN A 4 -22.53 7.04 -32.44
CA ASN A 4 -21.62 6.21 -31.69
C ASN A 4 -22.35 4.96 -31.18
N GLN A 5 -22.21 3.83 -31.88
CA GLN A 5 -22.57 2.51 -31.35
C GLN A 5 -21.63 2.17 -30.20
N LEU A 6 -22.09 2.42 -28.96
CA LEU A 6 -21.45 1.92 -27.75
C LEU A 6 -21.69 0.40 -27.65
N ILE A 7 -20.64 -0.38 -27.87
CA ILE A 7 -20.64 -1.83 -27.64
C ILE A 7 -20.40 -2.06 -26.14
N TYR A 8 -21.45 -2.49 -25.43
CA TYR A 8 -21.34 -2.88 -24.02
C TYR A 8 -20.92 -4.36 -23.92
N LEU A 9 -19.67 -4.61 -23.54
CA LEU A 9 -19.17 -5.95 -23.24
C LEU A 9 -19.46 -6.30 -21.77
N PHE A 10 -20.46 -7.15 -21.54
CA PHE A 10 -20.77 -7.68 -20.20
C PHE A 10 -19.99 -8.96 -19.94
N PHE A 11 -18.97 -8.90 -19.08
CA PHE A 11 -18.27 -10.08 -18.59
C PHE A 11 -18.88 -10.54 -17.26
N ARG A 12 -19.58 -11.68 -17.28
CA ARG A 12 -20.01 -12.34 -16.04
C ARG A 12 -18.90 -13.27 -15.56
N ALA A 13 -18.37 -13.01 -14.37
CA ALA A 13 -17.43 -13.90 -13.69
C ALA A 13 -18.10 -14.50 -12.44
N VAL A 14 -17.82 -15.78 -12.18
CA VAL A 14 -18.30 -16.51 -11.00
C VAL A 14 -17.11 -16.86 -10.12
N VAL A 15 -17.20 -16.54 -8.84
CA VAL A 15 -16.23 -16.92 -7.82
C VAL A 15 -16.81 -18.05 -6.97
N THR A 16 -16.09 -19.17 -6.87
CA THR A 16 -16.46 -20.32 -6.05
C THR A 16 -15.45 -20.47 -4.91
N LYS A 17 -15.92 -20.55 -3.66
CA LYS A 17 -15.07 -20.74 -2.48
C LYS A 17 -15.38 -22.10 -1.85
N ALA A 18 -14.36 -22.86 -1.51
CA ALA A 18 -14.49 -24.12 -0.78
C ALA A 18 -13.50 -24.17 0.39
N SER A 19 -13.90 -24.79 1.50
CA SER A 19 -13.06 -24.94 2.69
C SER A 19 -13.13 -26.38 3.21
N ILE A 20 -11.98 -26.98 3.49
CA ILE A 20 -11.86 -28.35 4.03
C ILE A 20 -10.99 -28.31 5.28
N SER A 21 -11.52 -28.79 6.40
CA SER A 21 -10.72 -29.00 7.61
C SER A 21 -9.86 -30.25 7.47
N VAL A 22 -8.57 -30.13 7.77
CA VAL A 22 -7.60 -31.24 7.77
C VAL A 22 -7.17 -31.49 9.22
N PRO A 23 -7.80 -32.44 9.94
CA PRO A 23 -7.55 -32.66 11.37
C PRO A 23 -6.10 -33.02 11.68
N ILE A 24 -5.45 -33.77 10.78
CA ILE A 24 -4.05 -34.23 10.92
C ILE A 24 -3.07 -33.03 11.00
N LEU A 25 -3.39 -31.92 10.33
CA LEU A 25 -2.58 -30.71 10.34
C LEU A 25 -3.10 -29.65 11.33
N GLY A 26 -4.27 -29.88 11.95
CA GLY A 26 -4.96 -28.88 12.76
C GLY A 26 -5.28 -27.58 12.00
N LYS A 27 -5.43 -27.66 10.66
CA LYS A 27 -5.62 -26.49 9.78
C LYS A 27 -6.79 -26.69 8.83
N SER A 28 -7.45 -25.59 8.45
CA SER A 28 -8.45 -25.57 7.38
C SER A 28 -7.84 -25.04 6.09
N LEU A 29 -7.98 -25.80 5.01
CA LEU A 29 -7.58 -25.40 3.66
C LEU A 29 -8.73 -24.67 2.99
N ILE A 30 -8.43 -23.55 2.33
CA ILE A 30 -9.40 -22.74 1.61
C ILE A 30 -8.90 -22.58 0.18
N ALA A 31 -9.82 -22.77 -0.77
CA ALA A 31 -9.57 -22.48 -2.17
C ALA A 31 -10.61 -21.52 -2.72
N HIS A 32 -10.15 -20.75 -3.70
CA HIS A 32 -10.97 -19.86 -4.50
C HIS A 32 -10.76 -20.21 -5.97
N GLY A 33 -11.84 -20.41 -6.71
CA GLY A 33 -11.83 -20.55 -8.16
C GLY A 33 -12.56 -19.38 -8.80
N ILE A 34 -11.99 -18.82 -9.86
CA ILE A 34 -12.64 -17.81 -10.69
C ILE A 34 -12.84 -18.43 -12.08
N GLY A 35 -14.01 -18.22 -12.68
CA GLY A 35 -14.30 -18.69 -14.02
C GLY A 35 -15.49 -17.97 -14.64
N HIS A 36 -15.63 -18.06 -15.96
CA HIS A 36 -16.74 -17.46 -16.71
C HIS A 36 -18.11 -18.12 -16.43
N GLY A 37 -18.13 -19.27 -15.74
CA GLY A 37 -19.35 -19.96 -15.34
C GLY A 37 -19.15 -20.79 -14.07
N GLN A 38 -20.24 -21.27 -13.48
CA GLN A 38 -20.19 -22.06 -12.25
C GLN A 38 -19.32 -23.31 -12.40
N GLN A 39 -19.44 -24.03 -13.53
CA GLN A 39 -18.65 -25.23 -13.78
C GLN A 39 -17.14 -24.92 -13.83
N SER A 40 -16.71 -23.94 -14.64
CA SER A 40 -15.28 -23.59 -14.74
C SER A 40 -14.72 -23.05 -13.42
N SER A 41 -15.49 -22.23 -12.72
CA SER A 41 -15.15 -21.70 -11.39
C SER A 41 -14.99 -22.83 -10.35
N SER A 42 -15.91 -23.79 -10.32
CA SER A 42 -15.87 -24.93 -9.40
C SER A 42 -14.71 -25.89 -9.69
N THR A 43 -14.40 -26.15 -10.97
CA THR A 43 -13.27 -26.99 -11.37
C THR A 43 -11.94 -26.36 -10.95
N ASN A 44 -11.78 -25.05 -11.15
CA ASN A 44 -10.58 -24.32 -10.72
C ASN A 44 -10.43 -24.33 -9.19
N CYS A 45 -11.54 -24.18 -8.45
CA CYS A 45 -11.55 -24.25 -6.99
C CYS A 45 -11.15 -25.64 -6.47
N ALA A 46 -11.73 -26.71 -7.05
CA ALA A 46 -11.41 -28.08 -6.70
C ALA A 46 -9.95 -28.44 -7.03
N LEU A 47 -9.45 -27.99 -8.20
CA LEU A 47 -8.07 -28.20 -8.58
C LEU A 47 -7.09 -27.58 -7.58
N SER A 48 -7.37 -26.35 -7.11
CA SER A 48 -6.56 -25.69 -6.10
C SER A 48 -6.53 -26.47 -4.78
N LEU A 49 -7.67 -26.99 -4.30
CA LEU A 49 -7.72 -27.84 -3.10
C LEU A 49 -6.91 -29.12 -3.26
N VAL A 50 -7.09 -29.83 -4.39
CA VAL A 50 -6.38 -31.08 -4.66
C VAL A 50 -4.87 -30.83 -4.73
N GLN A 51 -4.43 -29.75 -5.39
CA GLN A 51 -3.01 -29.38 -5.43
C GLN A 51 -2.46 -29.06 -4.04
N GLN A 52 -3.19 -28.30 -3.21
CA GLN A 52 -2.79 -28.02 -1.83
C GLN A 52 -2.65 -29.31 -1.00
N LEU A 53 -3.64 -30.21 -1.06
CA LEU A 53 -3.60 -31.50 -0.38
C LEU A 53 -2.42 -32.37 -0.84
N HIS A 54 -2.09 -32.33 -2.14
CA HIS A 54 -0.98 -33.07 -2.71
C HIS A 54 0.37 -32.51 -2.23
N HIS A 55 0.57 -31.20 -2.28
CA HIS A 55 1.80 -30.55 -1.79
C HIS A 55 2.00 -30.72 -0.28
N LEU A 56 0.92 -30.88 0.48
CA LEU A 56 0.94 -31.22 1.90
C LEU A 56 1.16 -32.72 2.17
N GLY A 57 1.28 -33.55 1.14
CA GLY A 57 1.52 -34.99 1.26
C GLY A 57 0.31 -35.80 1.74
N ILE A 58 -0.89 -35.22 1.76
CA ILE A 58 -2.13 -35.87 2.23
C ILE A 58 -2.66 -36.83 1.15
N ILE A 59 -2.55 -36.44 -0.12
CA ILE A 59 -2.97 -37.26 -1.26
C ILE A 59 -1.77 -37.63 -2.13
N LYS A 60 -1.84 -38.81 -2.75
CA LYS A 60 -0.77 -39.33 -3.61
C LYS A 60 -0.74 -38.61 -4.97
N PRO A 61 0.43 -38.53 -5.64
CA PRO A 61 0.51 -38.02 -7.00
C PRO A 61 -0.38 -38.84 -7.93
N LEU A 62 -1.05 -38.16 -8.86
CA LEU A 62 -1.92 -38.82 -9.83
C LEU A 62 -1.07 -39.72 -10.74
N PRO A 63 -1.30 -41.05 -10.77
CA PRO A 63 -0.58 -41.94 -11.66
C PRO A 63 -1.13 -41.78 -13.09
N GLY A 64 -0.38 -41.12 -13.98
CA GLY A 64 -0.72 -41.05 -15.40
C GLY A 64 -0.04 -39.92 -16.18
N SER A 65 0.16 -40.14 -17.47
CA SER A 65 0.65 -39.13 -18.40
C SER A 65 -0.46 -38.10 -18.69
N ILE A 66 -0.22 -36.84 -18.33
CA ILE A 66 -1.11 -35.72 -18.66
C ILE A 66 -1.17 -35.57 -20.19
N LYS A 67 -2.38 -35.45 -20.76
CA LYS A 67 -2.55 -35.15 -22.19
C LYS A 67 -1.94 -33.77 -22.48
N LYS A 68 -0.80 -33.74 -23.17
CA LYS A 68 -0.18 -32.50 -23.65
C LYS A 68 -1.00 -31.94 -24.82
N THR A 69 -1.70 -30.84 -24.61
CA THR A 69 -2.20 -30.01 -25.71
C THR A 69 -1.01 -29.25 -26.28
N ARG A 70 -0.50 -29.70 -27.43
CA ARG A 70 0.54 -29.00 -28.19
C ARG A 70 -0.06 -27.74 -28.80
N ASN A 71 0.45 -26.57 -28.41
CA ASN A 71 0.75 -25.42 -29.28
C ASN A 71 0.85 -24.15 -28.44
N VAL A 72 2.07 -23.69 -28.17
CA VAL A 72 2.52 -22.31 -28.41
C VAL A 72 4.04 -22.38 -28.61
N HIS A 73 4.52 -22.03 -29.81
CA HIS A 73 5.93 -21.67 -30.00
C HIS A 73 6.11 -20.29 -29.36
N GLU A 74 6.65 -20.23 -28.15
CA GLU A 74 7.19 -18.98 -27.62
C GLU A 74 8.53 -18.72 -28.31
N ILE A 75 8.56 -17.64 -29.08
CA ILE A 75 9.75 -17.04 -29.65
C ILE A 75 10.50 -16.42 -28.47
N LEU A 76 11.58 -17.07 -28.03
CA LEU A 76 12.58 -16.43 -27.19
C LEU A 76 13.36 -15.46 -28.08
N GLN A 77 13.08 -14.18 -27.94
CA GLN A 77 13.88 -13.12 -28.52
C GLN A 77 14.99 -12.79 -27.53
N GLU A 78 16.22 -13.23 -27.83
CA GLU A 78 17.41 -12.71 -27.17
C GLU A 78 17.54 -11.22 -27.51
N PHE A 79 17.59 -10.38 -26.48
CA PHE A 79 17.94 -8.97 -26.61
C PHE A 79 19.45 -8.83 -26.50
N ASP A 80 20.09 -8.40 -27.58
CA ASP A 80 21.47 -7.94 -27.60
C ASP A 80 21.61 -6.70 -26.71
N ILE A 81 22.44 -6.81 -25.67
CA ILE A 81 22.86 -5.68 -24.85
C ILE A 81 24.27 -5.30 -25.31
N GLU A 82 24.37 -4.31 -26.20
CA GLU A 82 25.64 -3.62 -26.47
C GLU A 82 25.85 -2.40 -25.54
N PRO A 83 27.11 -1.99 -25.30
CA PRO A 83 27.56 -1.45 -24.03
C PRO A 83 27.46 0.08 -23.99
N VAL A 84 26.52 0.61 -23.23
CA VAL A 84 26.39 2.05 -23.02
C VAL A 84 26.86 2.43 -21.61
N VAL A 85 28.10 2.94 -21.61
CA VAL A 85 28.63 3.99 -20.72
C VAL A 85 29.19 3.55 -19.36
N LYS A 86 30.53 3.51 -19.33
CA LYS A 86 31.40 3.59 -18.16
C LYS A 86 31.18 4.92 -17.41
N ALA A 87 30.49 4.87 -16.28
CA ALA A 87 30.71 5.77 -15.16
C ALA A 87 30.42 4.99 -13.88
N THR A 88 31.36 4.91 -12.96
CA THR A 88 31.19 4.18 -11.70
C THR A 88 30.19 4.93 -10.82
N LEU A 89 29.21 4.22 -10.25
CA LEU A 89 28.21 4.76 -9.30
C LEU A 89 28.86 5.56 -8.15
N ASP A 90 30.11 5.25 -7.82
CA ASP A 90 30.91 5.89 -6.77
C ASP A 90 31.33 7.33 -7.13
N GLN A 91 31.38 7.70 -8.41
CA GLN A 91 31.80 9.05 -8.85
C GLN A 91 30.63 10.04 -8.95
N LEU A 92 29.40 9.54 -9.11
CA LEU A 92 28.18 10.36 -9.14
C LEU A 92 27.68 10.69 -7.73
N SER A 93 27.94 9.80 -6.77
CA SER A 93 27.57 9.98 -5.35
C SER A 93 28.42 11.04 -4.64
N GLU A 94 29.68 11.23 -5.02
CA GLU A 94 30.60 12.18 -4.37
C GLU A 94 30.40 13.65 -4.80
N LYS A 95 29.81 13.88 -5.99
CA LYS A 95 29.45 15.22 -6.49
C LYS A 95 28.15 15.74 -5.90
N LEU A 96 27.15 14.89 -5.72
CA LEU A 96 25.86 15.27 -5.12
C LEU A 96 25.99 15.59 -3.62
N ALA A 97 26.96 14.99 -2.93
CA ALA A 97 27.19 15.22 -1.50
C ALA A 97 27.81 16.60 -1.16
N LYS A 98 28.36 17.35 -2.13
CA LYS A 98 29.08 18.61 -1.86
C LYS A 98 28.25 19.88 -2.12
N ASP A 99 27.18 19.81 -2.91
CA ASP A 99 26.44 21.01 -3.34
C ASP A 99 25.28 21.43 -2.42
N GLU A 100 24.81 20.55 -1.51
CA GLU A 100 23.62 20.84 -0.68
C GLU A 100 23.90 21.38 0.73
N TYR A 101 25.11 21.24 1.26
CA TYR A 101 25.39 21.60 2.66
C TYR A 101 25.67 23.09 2.90
N SER A 102 25.88 23.89 1.85
CA SER A 102 26.29 25.30 2.00
C SER A 102 25.14 26.31 2.03
N LYS A 103 23.88 25.86 2.02
CA LYS A 103 22.70 26.76 1.86
C LYS A 103 21.63 26.61 2.93
N ILE A 104 21.92 26.02 4.09
CA ILE A 104 20.92 25.91 5.17
C ILE A 104 21.01 27.20 6.01
N PRO A 105 20.04 28.13 5.93
CA PRO A 105 20.01 29.30 6.80
C PRO A 105 19.64 28.86 8.21
N ASP A 106 19.87 29.72 9.20
CA ASP A 106 19.59 29.47 10.62
C ASP A 106 18.08 29.17 10.83
N LEU A 107 17.73 27.88 10.88
CA LEU A 107 16.37 27.34 10.85
C LEU A 107 15.58 27.59 12.14
N SER A 108 16.22 28.10 13.19
CA SER A 108 15.67 28.11 14.55
C SER A 108 14.48 29.07 14.72
N GLU A 109 14.51 30.24 14.09
CA GLU A 109 13.48 31.28 14.25
C GLU A 109 12.23 30.97 13.42
N TRP A 110 12.42 30.67 12.13
CA TRP A 110 11.34 30.23 11.23
C TRP A 110 10.68 28.92 11.68
N PHE A 111 11.44 27.95 12.22
CA PHE A 111 10.88 26.70 12.74
C PHE A 111 9.93 26.95 13.92
N ASN A 112 10.30 27.87 14.82
CA ASN A 112 9.49 28.23 15.98
C ASN A 112 8.21 28.99 15.56
N GLU A 113 8.32 29.92 14.61
CA GLU A 113 7.15 30.61 14.04
C GLU A 113 6.22 29.65 13.27
N SER A 114 6.80 28.70 12.54
CA SER A 114 6.03 27.70 11.80
C SER A 114 5.29 26.75 12.74
N ILE A 115 5.92 26.29 13.83
CA ILE A 115 5.23 25.52 14.89
C ILE A 115 4.10 26.35 15.53
N ALA A 116 4.33 27.64 15.82
CA ALA A 116 3.32 28.51 16.41
C ALA A 116 2.12 28.72 15.48
N MET A 117 2.35 28.97 14.19
CA MET A 117 1.28 29.12 13.19
C MET A 117 0.53 27.80 12.92
N ARG A 118 1.24 26.66 12.87
CA ARG A 118 0.63 25.34 12.67
C ARG A 118 -0.34 25.00 13.81
N SER A 119 -0.06 25.43 15.04
CA SER A 119 -0.94 25.20 16.19
C SER A 119 -2.33 25.84 16.09
N GLN A 120 -2.50 26.84 15.21
CA GLN A 120 -3.74 27.61 15.05
C GLN A 120 -4.57 27.18 13.83
N LEU A 121 -4.06 26.29 12.97
CA LEU A 121 -4.77 25.85 11.78
C LEU A 121 -5.96 24.92 12.13
N PRO A 122 -7.06 24.94 11.36
CA PRO A 122 -8.19 24.03 11.55
C PRO A 122 -7.80 22.54 11.46
N ILE A 123 -6.72 22.26 10.73
CA ILE A 123 -6.08 20.94 10.63
C ILE A 123 -5.53 20.47 11.99
N PHE A 124 -5.07 21.38 12.85
CA PHE A 124 -4.62 21.06 14.21
C PHE A 124 -5.78 20.66 15.15
N ALA A 125 -7.01 21.09 14.83
CA ALA A 125 -8.23 20.63 15.48
C ALA A 125 -8.68 19.23 14.99
N LYS A 126 -8.20 18.79 13.81
CA LYS A 126 -8.37 17.43 13.27
C LYS A 126 -7.22 16.51 13.69
N ARG A 127 -6.94 16.47 15.00
CA ARG A 127 -5.91 15.64 15.64
C ARG A 127 -6.02 14.13 15.32
N ASN A 128 -7.10 13.69 14.67
CA ASN A 128 -7.49 12.30 14.47
C ASN A 128 -7.49 11.84 12.99
N ASP A 129 -6.97 12.62 12.04
CA ASP A 129 -6.73 12.13 10.66
C ASP A 129 -5.26 11.60 10.59
N ILE A 130 -5.09 10.30 10.86
CA ILE A 130 -4.01 9.72 11.69
C ILE A 130 -2.64 9.42 11.03
N LEU A 131 -2.40 9.59 9.72
CA LEU A 131 -1.10 9.20 9.14
C LEU A 131 -0.05 10.33 9.07
N ASP A 132 -0.48 11.49 8.62
CA ASP A 132 0.39 12.61 8.24
C ASP A 132 1.02 13.29 9.46
N LEU A 133 0.30 13.24 10.59
CA LEU A 133 0.67 13.87 11.86
C LEU A 133 1.70 13.06 12.64
N VAL A 134 1.65 11.73 12.60
CA VAL A 134 2.56 10.87 13.37
C VAL A 134 3.99 11.01 12.87
N CYS A 135 4.17 10.99 11.54
CA CYS A 135 5.48 11.16 10.92
C CYS A 135 6.09 12.52 11.26
N GLN A 136 5.30 13.60 11.14
CA GLN A 136 5.73 14.95 11.49
C GLN A 136 6.08 15.08 12.99
N PHE A 137 5.25 14.53 13.87
CA PHE A 137 5.47 14.59 15.32
C PHE A 137 6.77 13.91 15.74
N ILE A 138 7.07 12.74 15.17
CA ILE A 138 8.30 12.01 15.45
C ILE A 138 9.50 12.84 14.99
N LEU A 139 9.50 13.34 13.75
CA LEU A 139 10.59 14.14 13.23
C LEU A 139 10.81 15.42 14.04
N ASP A 140 9.73 16.14 14.37
CA ASP A 140 9.81 17.38 15.16
C ASP A 140 10.33 17.13 16.58
N LYS A 141 9.99 15.99 17.20
CA LYS A 141 10.54 15.60 18.50
C LYS A 141 12.06 15.37 18.43
N TYR A 142 12.55 14.73 17.37
CA TYR A 142 13.98 14.54 17.16
C TYR A 142 14.70 15.85 16.85
N LEU A 143 14.09 16.74 16.06
CA LEU A 143 14.60 18.08 15.77
C LEU A 143 14.73 18.92 17.06
N LYS A 144 13.70 18.95 17.90
CA LYS A 144 13.72 19.68 19.19
C LYS A 144 14.82 19.19 20.14
N ASN A 145 15.15 17.91 20.08
CA ASN A 145 16.21 17.33 20.90
C ASN A 145 17.61 17.48 20.29
N GLY A 146 17.76 18.23 19.18
CA GLY A 146 19.03 18.40 18.48
C GLY A 146 19.53 17.15 17.74
N ARG A 147 18.64 16.16 17.52
CA ARG A 147 18.96 14.87 16.89
C ARG A 147 18.23 14.66 15.57
N GLY A 148 17.81 15.74 14.91
CA GLY A 148 17.02 15.67 13.68
C GLY A 148 17.68 14.85 12.56
N ALA A 149 19.00 14.99 12.36
CA ALA A 149 19.73 14.25 11.32
C ALA A 149 19.71 12.72 11.51
N TYR A 150 19.47 12.23 12.72
CA TYR A 150 19.41 10.79 13.02
C TYR A 150 18.02 10.18 12.81
N CYS A 151 17.04 10.98 12.39
CA CYS A 151 15.65 10.55 12.23
C CYS A 151 15.28 10.47 10.74
N ASN A 152 15.23 9.25 10.20
CA ASN A 152 14.70 9.00 8.86
C ASN A 152 13.43 8.18 8.99
N ILE A 153 12.35 8.66 8.39
CA ILE A 153 11.02 8.07 8.46
C ILE A 153 10.61 7.66 7.05
N ILE A 154 10.18 6.40 6.91
CA ILE A 154 9.58 5.90 5.68
C ILE A 154 8.14 5.52 6.00
N CYS A 155 7.19 6.08 5.26
CA CYS A 155 5.78 5.83 5.41
C CYS A 155 5.24 5.16 4.15
N ALA A 156 4.82 3.91 4.29
CA ALA A 156 4.24 3.13 3.20
C ALA A 156 2.74 3.41 3.06
N LEU A 157 2.30 3.73 1.85
CA LEU A 157 0.92 4.05 1.48
C LEU A 157 0.38 3.08 0.43
N PRO A 158 -0.95 2.84 0.39
CA PRO A 158 -1.55 1.81 -0.46
C PRO A 158 -1.57 2.15 -1.95
N ASN A 159 -1.52 3.43 -2.30
CA ASN A 159 -1.58 3.87 -3.70
C ASN A 159 -0.76 5.15 -3.93
N SER A 160 -0.36 5.35 -5.19
CA SER A 160 0.56 6.42 -5.60
C SER A 160 -0.03 7.82 -5.42
N MET A 161 -1.32 7.99 -5.69
CA MET A 161 -2.00 9.27 -5.47
C MET A 161 -2.01 9.70 -4.00
N SER A 162 -2.22 8.75 -3.07
CA SER A 162 -2.13 9.00 -1.64
C SER A 162 -0.72 9.42 -1.25
N ALA A 163 0.31 8.72 -1.73
CA ALA A 163 1.71 9.07 -1.43
C ALA A 163 2.07 10.48 -1.90
N ILE A 164 1.69 10.84 -3.12
CA ILE A 164 1.96 12.16 -3.69
C ILE A 164 1.18 13.26 -2.95
N ASN A 165 -0.11 13.06 -2.71
CA ASN A 165 -0.94 14.08 -2.07
C ASN A 165 -0.55 14.31 -0.61
N VAL A 166 -0.30 13.25 0.14
CA VAL A 166 0.17 13.34 1.53
C VAL A 166 1.51 14.05 1.58
N ALA A 167 2.47 13.67 0.73
CA ALA A 167 3.78 14.33 0.70
C ALA A 167 3.66 15.83 0.38
N LYS A 168 2.82 16.20 -0.60
CA LYS A 168 2.55 17.61 -0.95
C LYS A 168 1.92 18.37 0.21
N THR A 169 0.91 17.80 0.85
CA THR A 169 0.23 18.42 1.99
C THR A 169 1.20 18.60 3.16
N VAL A 170 1.97 17.58 3.51
CA VAL A 170 2.95 17.65 4.60
C VAL A 170 4.06 18.66 4.30
N ALA A 171 4.56 18.73 3.07
CA ALA A 171 5.53 19.75 2.66
C ALA A 171 4.94 21.16 2.80
N PHE A 172 3.70 21.36 2.33
CA PHE A 172 2.97 22.62 2.44
C PHE A 172 2.74 23.03 3.91
N GLU A 173 2.29 22.11 4.75
CA GLU A 173 2.14 22.33 6.20
C GLU A 173 3.47 22.69 6.84
N ARG A 174 4.57 22.06 6.37
CA ARG A 174 5.91 22.38 6.83
C ARG A 174 6.43 23.70 6.28
N LYS A 175 5.74 24.35 5.34
CA LYS A 175 6.20 25.52 4.59
C LYS A 175 7.54 25.25 3.88
N GLU A 176 7.72 24.03 3.41
CA GLU A 176 8.91 23.58 2.69
C GLU A 176 8.52 23.12 1.29
N ASP A 177 9.45 23.23 0.35
CA ASP A 177 9.31 22.59 -0.95
C ASP A 177 9.57 21.08 -0.83
N LEU A 178 8.94 20.30 -1.71
CA LEU A 178 9.24 18.89 -1.86
C LEU A 178 10.72 18.68 -2.21
N GLY A 179 11.33 17.65 -1.63
CA GLY A 179 12.75 17.33 -1.79
C GLY A 179 13.64 17.83 -0.65
N LEU A 180 13.13 18.70 0.22
CA LEU A 180 13.83 19.10 1.45
C LEU A 180 13.63 18.05 2.55
N SER A 181 12.83 18.31 3.58
CA SER A 181 12.57 17.30 4.62
C SER A 181 11.53 16.26 4.22
N VAL A 182 10.75 16.50 3.16
CA VAL A 182 9.65 15.63 2.74
C VAL A 182 9.77 15.27 1.27
N GLY A 183 9.54 14.00 0.94
CA GLY A 183 9.50 13.52 -0.43
C GLY A 183 8.62 12.30 -0.59
N TYR A 184 8.46 11.85 -1.83
CA TYR A 184 7.72 10.65 -2.17
C TYR A 184 8.44 9.79 -3.20
N SER A 185 8.18 8.48 -3.17
CA SER A 185 8.68 7.52 -4.15
C SER A 185 7.55 6.63 -4.64
N VAL A 186 7.36 6.62 -5.95
CA VAL A 186 6.30 5.88 -6.65
C VAL A 186 6.84 5.27 -7.94
N THR A 187 6.26 4.14 -8.37
CA THR A 187 6.82 3.27 -9.41
C THR A 187 6.86 3.90 -10.81
N TYR A 188 5.97 4.87 -11.12
CA TYR A 188 5.72 5.34 -12.49
C TYR A 188 5.67 6.87 -12.69
N ASP A 189 5.80 7.67 -11.62
CA ASP A 189 5.92 9.14 -11.72
C ASP A 189 7.33 9.59 -11.33
N ASP A 190 7.67 10.82 -11.69
CA ASP A 190 8.86 11.52 -11.22
C ASP A 190 8.87 11.58 -9.68
N SER A 191 9.62 10.65 -9.09
CA SER A 191 9.80 10.53 -7.65
C SER A 191 10.70 11.66 -7.16
N ILE A 192 10.23 12.39 -6.16
CA ILE A 192 11.00 13.46 -5.52
C ILE A 192 11.48 12.95 -4.18
N LEU A 193 12.75 12.56 -4.11
CA LEU A 193 13.37 12.07 -2.88
C LEU A 193 13.70 13.24 -1.93
N PRO A 194 13.48 13.09 -0.62
CA PRO A 194 13.93 14.08 0.35
C PRO A 194 15.44 13.99 0.58
N ARG A 195 15.97 14.96 1.32
CA ARG A 195 17.36 14.95 1.80
C ARG A 195 17.73 13.66 2.54
N SER A 196 19.02 13.33 2.57
CA SER A 196 19.55 12.06 3.12
C SER A 196 19.32 11.83 4.63
N HIS A 197 19.17 12.91 5.41
CA HIS A 197 19.11 12.85 6.87
C HIS A 197 18.02 13.78 7.42
N GLY A 198 17.24 13.30 8.40
CA GLY A 198 16.19 14.11 9.01
C GLY A 198 14.99 14.31 8.09
N ALA A 199 14.54 13.23 7.44
CA ALA A 199 13.59 13.27 6.35
C ALA A 199 12.43 12.28 6.50
N ILE A 200 11.32 12.61 5.84
CA ILE A 200 10.11 11.78 5.70
C ILE A 200 9.96 11.42 4.22
N LEU A 201 9.95 10.12 3.93
CA LEU A 201 9.69 9.58 2.61
C LEU A 201 8.35 8.84 2.61
N PHE A 202 7.42 9.30 1.77
CA PHE A 202 6.17 8.59 1.50
C PHE A 202 6.35 7.68 0.29
N CYS A 203 6.27 6.36 0.49
CA CYS A 203 6.44 5.41 -0.60
C CYS A 203 5.18 4.58 -0.82
N THR A 204 5.03 4.02 -2.02
CA THR A 204 3.98 3.05 -2.29
C THR A 204 4.45 1.63 -2.17
N VAL A 205 3.59 0.82 -1.57
CA VAL A 205 3.69 -0.64 -1.65
C VAL A 205 2.54 -1.08 -2.55
N GLU A 206 2.70 -0.84 -3.85
CA GLU A 206 1.68 -1.28 -4.80
C GLU A 206 1.57 -2.81 -4.71
N ARG A 207 0.35 -3.29 -4.43
CA ARG A 207 -0.15 -4.67 -4.26
C ARG A 207 -0.29 -5.18 -2.81
N SER A 208 -1.51 -5.61 -2.49
CA SER A 208 -1.89 -6.22 -1.20
C SER A 208 -1.09 -7.49 -0.84
N MET A 209 -0.57 -8.24 -1.83
CA MET A 209 0.34 -9.36 -1.54
C MET A 209 1.73 -8.91 -1.07
N ASN A 210 2.15 -7.70 -1.41
CA ASN A 210 3.46 -7.16 -1.03
C ASN A 210 3.46 -6.65 0.41
N SER A 211 2.32 -6.17 0.93
CA SER A 211 2.24 -5.70 2.33
C SER A 211 2.43 -6.85 3.32
N ASP A 212 1.81 -8.02 3.10
CA ASP A 212 1.96 -9.16 4.03
C ASP A 212 3.40 -9.67 4.08
N ILE A 213 4.07 -9.73 2.92
CA ILE A 213 5.50 -10.09 2.81
C ILE A 213 6.36 -9.04 3.52
N LEU A 214 6.10 -7.75 3.28
CA LEU A 214 6.82 -6.66 3.92
C LEU A 214 6.67 -6.70 5.44
N MET A 215 5.49 -7.03 5.95
CA MET A 215 5.24 -7.18 7.38
C MET A 215 6.00 -8.35 7.99
N ALA A 216 6.15 -9.47 7.25
CA ALA A 216 6.98 -10.58 7.67
C ALA A 216 8.48 -10.19 7.73
N ILE A 217 8.97 -9.49 6.69
CA ILE A 217 10.34 -8.98 6.67
C ILE A 217 10.58 -8.02 7.84
N PHE A 218 9.65 -7.09 8.10
CA PHE A 218 9.79 -6.16 9.22
C PHE A 218 9.78 -6.86 10.58
N LYS A 219 8.96 -7.90 10.75
CA LYS A 219 8.99 -8.71 11.98
C LYS A 219 10.38 -9.28 12.24
N ASP A 220 11.04 -9.81 11.22
CA ASP A 220 12.40 -10.35 11.35
C ASP A 220 13.44 -9.23 11.55
N MET A 221 13.30 -8.11 10.83
CA MET A 221 14.20 -6.96 10.95
C MET A 221 14.13 -6.29 12.33
N ILE A 222 12.97 -6.21 12.97
CA ILE A 222 12.83 -5.66 14.33
C ILE A 222 13.63 -6.50 15.34
N ASN A 223 13.64 -7.83 15.17
CA ASN A 223 14.39 -8.73 16.03
C ASN A 223 15.91 -8.60 15.81
N TYR A 224 16.34 -8.31 14.58
CA TYR A 224 17.76 -8.18 14.24
C TYR A 224 18.33 -6.78 14.48
N TYR A 225 17.54 -5.72 14.24
CA TYR A 225 17.93 -4.32 14.36
C TYR A 225 17.17 -3.64 15.51
N PRO A 226 17.70 -3.65 16.75
CA PRO A 226 17.00 -3.10 17.92
C PRO A 226 16.82 -1.58 17.90
N SER A 227 17.53 -0.87 17.02
CA SER A 227 17.34 0.56 16.76
C SER A 227 16.20 0.86 15.79
N LEU A 228 15.74 -0.13 15.01
CA LEU A 228 14.62 0.03 14.08
C LEU A 228 13.32 0.22 14.87
N ARG A 229 12.46 1.10 14.37
CA ARG A 229 11.13 1.34 14.92
C ARG A 229 10.15 1.23 13.76
N VAL A 230 9.16 0.36 13.90
CA VAL A 230 8.09 0.16 12.92
C VAL A 230 6.79 0.56 13.59
N ILE A 231 6.02 1.40 12.90
CA ILE A 231 4.71 1.86 13.36
C ILE A 231 3.69 1.42 12.32
N CYS A 232 2.73 0.60 12.75
CA CYS A 232 1.63 0.17 11.90
C CYS A 232 0.39 0.99 12.27
N MET A 233 -0.22 1.61 11.27
CA MET A 233 -1.44 2.40 11.43
C MET A 233 -2.56 1.75 10.62
N SER A 234 -3.74 1.64 11.22
CA SER A 234 -4.91 1.04 10.58
C SER A 234 -6.17 1.68 11.14
N ALA A 235 -7.14 1.96 10.26
CA ALA A 235 -8.49 2.38 10.66
C ALA A 235 -9.38 1.19 11.04
N SER A 236 -8.87 -0.05 10.97
CA SER A 236 -9.66 -1.27 11.11
C SER A 236 -9.63 -1.87 12.52
N ILE A 237 -10.78 -2.35 12.99
CA ILE A 237 -11.04 -2.91 14.33
C ILE A 237 -10.21 -4.17 14.70
N ASN A 238 -9.55 -4.85 13.76
CA ASN A 238 -8.89 -6.12 14.04
C ASN A 238 -7.44 -5.95 14.55
N THR A 239 -7.28 -5.17 15.62
CA THR A 239 -6.00 -4.91 16.30
C THR A 239 -5.41 -6.17 16.94
N ASP A 240 -6.27 -7.11 17.37
CA ASP A 240 -5.89 -8.38 18.00
C ASP A 240 -4.97 -9.26 17.14
N LEU A 241 -5.22 -9.29 15.82
CA LEU A 241 -4.41 -10.09 14.90
C LEU A 241 -2.98 -9.54 14.81
N PHE A 242 -2.84 -8.22 14.68
CA PHE A 242 -1.54 -7.54 14.62
C PHE A 242 -0.81 -7.60 15.97
N PHE A 243 -1.53 -7.41 17.07
CA PHE A 243 -1.01 -7.55 18.43
C PHE A 243 -0.35 -8.92 18.62
N LYS A 244 -1.05 -10.00 18.27
CA LYS A 244 -0.51 -11.36 18.37
C LYS A 244 0.65 -11.60 17.40
N TYR A 245 0.57 -11.05 16.19
CA TYR A 245 1.59 -11.24 15.18
C TYR A 245 2.94 -10.60 15.56
N PHE A 246 2.95 -9.39 16.13
CA PHE A 246 4.15 -8.66 16.55
C PHE A 246 4.54 -8.87 18.03
N ASN A 247 4.33 -10.08 18.55
CA ASN A 247 4.74 -10.46 19.91
C ASN A 247 4.18 -9.54 21.02
N CYS A 248 2.88 -9.27 20.99
CA CYS A 248 2.19 -8.44 21.98
C CYS A 248 2.67 -6.97 21.99
N CYS A 249 2.79 -6.37 20.80
CA CYS A 249 3.20 -4.97 20.66
C CYS A 249 2.19 -4.01 21.32
N PRO A 250 2.60 -2.81 21.75
CA PRO A 250 1.67 -1.82 22.31
C PRO A 250 0.69 -1.35 21.24
N VAL A 251 -0.60 -1.36 21.58
CA VAL A 251 -1.69 -0.80 20.75
C VAL A 251 -2.15 0.50 21.38
N ILE A 252 -2.27 1.54 20.57
CA ILE A 252 -2.77 2.85 20.99
C ILE A 252 -4.04 3.12 20.20
N ASP A 253 -5.17 3.13 20.90
CA ASP A 253 -6.44 3.53 20.31
C ASP A 253 -6.58 5.05 20.36
N VAL A 254 -6.79 5.65 19.20
CA VAL A 254 -7.02 7.09 19.06
C VAL A 254 -8.51 7.29 18.82
N GLU A 255 -9.21 7.90 19.78
CA GLU A 255 -10.64 8.17 19.67
C GLU A 255 -10.92 9.21 18.57
N GLU A 256 -11.60 8.80 17.51
CA GLU A 256 -12.00 9.68 16.42
C GLU A 256 -13.24 10.53 16.79
N LYS A 257 -13.26 11.80 16.36
CA LYS A 257 -14.44 12.68 16.48
C LYS A 257 -15.13 12.72 15.14
N PHE A 258 -16.08 11.82 14.92
CA PHE A 258 -16.87 11.81 13.70
C PHE A 258 -17.91 12.94 13.71
N TYR A 259 -18.07 13.60 12.56
CA TYR A 259 -19.28 14.36 12.29
C TYR A 259 -20.37 13.36 11.88
N PRO A 260 -21.63 13.54 12.33
CA PRO A 260 -22.69 12.60 12.00
C PRO A 260 -22.93 12.59 10.48
N VAL A 261 -22.64 11.46 9.85
CA VAL A 261 -22.96 11.20 8.44
C VAL A 261 -24.31 10.50 8.39
N LYS A 262 -25.24 11.03 7.59
CA LYS A 262 -26.50 10.35 7.31
C LYS A 262 -26.27 9.30 6.22
N GLU A 263 -26.55 8.05 6.55
CA GLU A 263 -26.52 6.94 5.61
C GLU A 263 -27.91 6.79 4.96
N TYR A 264 -27.92 6.56 3.65
CA TYR A 264 -29.13 6.26 2.87
C TYR A 264 -28.88 4.96 2.12
N PHE A 265 -29.82 4.03 2.24
CA PHE A 265 -29.84 2.81 1.45
C PHE A 265 -30.53 3.04 0.10
N ILE A 266 -30.44 2.06 -0.80
CA ILE A 266 -31.03 2.20 -2.15
C ILE A 266 -32.54 2.39 -2.07
N GLU A 267 -33.19 1.73 -1.12
CA GLU A 267 -34.62 1.85 -0.83
C GLU A 267 -34.98 3.29 -0.45
N ASP A 268 -34.16 3.91 0.40
CA ASP A 268 -34.33 5.31 0.81
C ASP A 268 -34.20 6.25 -0.40
N ILE A 269 -33.19 6.03 -1.24
CA ILE A 269 -32.94 6.85 -2.43
C ILE A 269 -34.09 6.72 -3.45
N VAL A 270 -34.57 5.50 -3.71
CA VAL A 270 -35.69 5.24 -4.62
C VAL A 270 -36.95 5.94 -4.12
N GLN A 271 -37.22 5.88 -2.81
CA GLN A 271 -38.36 6.55 -2.20
C GLN A 271 -38.21 8.08 -2.22
N MET A 272 -37.01 8.61 -1.93
CA MET A 272 -36.72 10.04 -1.91
C MET A 272 -36.82 10.67 -3.30
N LEU A 273 -36.36 9.96 -4.33
CA LEU A 273 -36.36 10.45 -5.72
C LEU A 273 -37.65 10.08 -6.47
N ASN A 274 -38.53 9.28 -5.86
CA ASN A 274 -39.68 8.66 -6.52
C ASN A 274 -39.28 8.03 -7.87
N TYR A 275 -38.13 7.36 -7.88
CA TYR A 275 -37.50 6.86 -9.11
C TYR A 275 -38.23 5.61 -9.61
N GLN A 276 -38.64 5.64 -10.86
CA GLN A 276 -39.16 4.47 -11.57
C GLN A 276 -38.19 4.11 -12.70
N PRO A 277 -37.59 2.91 -12.69
CA PRO A 277 -36.73 2.49 -13.80
C PRO A 277 -37.57 2.40 -15.07
N THR A 278 -37.12 3.08 -16.14
CA THR A 278 -37.74 2.96 -17.45
C THR A 278 -37.55 1.52 -17.94
N HIS A 279 -38.64 0.82 -18.23
CA HIS A 279 -38.57 -0.47 -18.91
C HIS A 279 -37.90 -0.26 -20.27
N TYR A 280 -36.68 -0.76 -20.43
CA TYR A 280 -36.18 -1.07 -21.77
C TYR A 280 -37.02 -2.23 -22.28
N SER A 281 -37.92 -1.94 -23.21
CA SER A 281 -38.54 -2.97 -24.04
C SER A 281 -37.43 -3.58 -24.89
N ASP A 282 -37.13 -4.86 -24.63
CA ASP A 282 -36.35 -5.71 -25.52
C ASP A 282 -37.13 -5.85 -26.85
N GLU A 283 -36.90 -4.94 -27.80
CA GLU A 283 -37.20 -5.13 -29.22
C GLU A 283 -35.97 -5.66 -29.96
#